data_AF-A0A382TI11-F1
#
_entry.id   AF-A0A382TI11-F1
#
_cell.length_a   1.000
_cell.length_b   1.000
_cell.length_c   1.000
_cell.angle_alpha   90.00
_cell.angle_beta   90.00
_cell.angle_gamma   90.00
#
_symmetry.space_group_name_H-M   'P 1'
#
loop_
_entity.id
_entity.type
_entity.pdbx_description
1 polymer ?
#
loop_
_entity_poly.entity_id
_entity_poly.type
_entity_poly.pdbx_seq_one_letter_code
_entity_poly.pdbx_strand_id
1 'polypeptide(L)' 'MGVIKANAYGHGALPISRVLSESGIYGFCVALSSEAEELICSGIQEPILHLGRIHKHNLELYNSGQ' A
#
# COMPACT_ATOMS: atom_id res chain seq x y z
N MET A 1 1.41 -11.54 2.36
CA MET A 1 1.19 -10.16 1.92
C MET A 1 0.66 -10.15 0.50
N GLY A 2 -0.26 -9.25 0.19
CA GLY A 2 -0.87 -9.12 -1.15
C GLY A 2 -0.16 -8.05 -1.97
N VAL A 3 0.40 -8.42 -3.12
CA VAL A 3 1.02 -7.44 -4.02
C VAL A 3 -0.09 -6.76 -4.81
N ILE A 4 -0.35 -5.48 -4.56
CA ILE A 4 -1.45 -4.72 -5.16
C ILE A 4 -0.97 -3.47 -5.91
N LYS A 5 0.29 -3.49 -6.39
CA LYS A 5 0.83 -2.49 -7.31
C LYS A 5 -0.02 -2.36 -8.59
N ALA A 6 0.21 -1.28 -9.33
CA ALA A 6 -0.47 -0.93 -10.56
C ALA A 6 -2.00 -0.95 -10.38
N ASN A 7 -2.49 -0.31 -9.31
CA ASN A 7 -3.90 -0.28 -8.96
C ASN A 7 -4.51 -1.70 -8.80
N ALA A 8 -3.85 -2.56 -8.03
CA ALA A 8 -4.14 -4.00 -7.93
C ALA A 8 -4.24 -4.70 -9.30
N TYR A 9 -3.25 -4.48 -10.17
CA TYR A 9 -3.24 -5.01 -11.55
C TYR A 9 -4.50 -4.62 -12.35
N GLY A 10 -5.03 -3.42 -12.11
CA GLY A 10 -6.23 -2.90 -12.78
C GLY A 10 -7.58 -3.26 -12.13
N HIS A 11 -7.58 -4.01 -11.02
CA HIS A 11 -8.81 -4.39 -10.32
C HIS A 11 -9.29 -3.31 -9.32
N GLY A 12 -8.45 -2.34 -8.99
CA GLY A 12 -8.70 -1.31 -7.98
C GLY A 12 -7.97 -1.60 -6.67
N ALA A 13 -6.99 -0.79 -6.29
CA ALA A 13 -6.19 -0.99 -5.08
C ALA A 13 -7.04 -0.96 -3.80
N LEU A 14 -7.88 0.06 -3.64
CA LEU A 14 -8.75 0.23 -2.47
C LEU A 14 -9.84 -0.85 -2.29
N PRO A 15 -10.64 -1.22 -3.31
CA PRO A 15 -11.61 -2.30 -3.13
C PRO A 15 -10.93 -3.64 -2.85
N ILE A 16 -9.79 -3.93 -3.49
CA ILE A 16 -9.04 -5.17 -3.24
C ILE A 16 -8.41 -5.17 -1.85
N SER A 17 -7.84 -4.04 -1.39
CA SER A 17 -7.25 -3.97 -0.05
C SER A 17 -8.28 -4.24 1.03
N ARG A 18 -9.48 -3.65 0.95
CA ARG A 18 -10.58 -3.89 1.89
C ARG A 18 -10.99 -5.35 1.97
N VAL A 19 -11.23 -6.00 0.82
CA VAL A 19 -11.64 -7.42 0.78
C VAL A 19 -10.56 -8.33 1.37
N LEU A 20 -9.28 -8.03 1.09
CA LEU A 20 -8.17 -8.81 1.63
C LEU A 20 -7.98 -8.57 3.14
N SER A 21 -8.17 -7.33 3.61
CA SER A 21 -8.20 -6.99 5.05
C SER A 21 -9.29 -7.76 5.78
N GLU A 22 -10.51 -7.78 5.25
CA GLU A 22 -11.64 -8.56 5.81
C GLU A 22 -11.34 -10.08 5.83
N SER A 23 -10.51 -10.55 4.89
CA SER A 23 -10.06 -11.94 4.81
C SER A 23 -8.87 -12.26 5.74
N GLY A 24 -8.40 -11.28 6.52
CA GLY A 24 -7.31 -11.46 7.49
C GLY A 24 -5.91 -11.48 6.86
N ILE A 25 -5.70 -10.77 5.75
CA ILE A 25 -4.36 -10.64 5.16
C ILE A 25 -3.41 -9.94 6.16
N TYR A 26 -2.14 -10.35 6.14
CA TYR A 26 -1.13 -9.71 6.99
C TYR A 26 -0.77 -8.28 6.56
N GLY A 27 -0.86 -7.94 5.26
CA GLY A 27 -0.43 -6.64 4.74
C GLY A 27 -0.23 -6.63 3.23
N PHE A 28 0.22 -5.49 2.71
CA PHE A 28 0.20 -5.16 1.29
C PHE A 28 1.59 -4.82 0.76
N CYS A 29 1.81 -5.06 -0.54
CA CYS A 29 3.00 -4.61 -1.23
C CYS A 29 2.65 -3.73 -2.43
N VAL A 30 3.36 -2.61 -2.58
CA VAL A 30 3.18 -1.62 -3.66
C VAL A 30 4.51 -1.33 -4.37
N ALA A 31 4.46 -0.69 -5.53
CA ALA A 31 5.64 -0.38 -6.33
C ALA A 31 6.02 1.11 -6.35
N LEU A 32 5.10 2.01 -6.03
CA LEU A 32 5.33 3.46 -6.00
C LEU A 32 4.97 4.06 -4.64
N SER A 33 5.67 5.13 -4.24
CA SER A 33 5.32 5.90 -3.03
C SER A 33 3.87 6.38 -3.04
N SER A 34 3.34 6.79 -4.21
CA SER A 34 1.96 7.26 -4.36
C SER A 34 0.93 6.17 -4.09
N GLU A 35 1.25 4.91 -4.39
CA GLU A 35 0.38 3.78 -4.08
C GLU A 35 0.38 3.48 -2.57
N ALA A 36 1.53 3.64 -1.89
CA ALA A 36 1.59 3.55 -0.44
C ALA A 36 0.77 4.68 0.21
N GLU A 37 0.95 5.92 -0.26
CA GLU A 37 0.21 7.09 0.21
C GLU A 37 -1.31 6.92 0.04
N GLU A 38 -1.77 6.41 -1.11
CA GLU A 38 -3.20 6.13 -1.34
C GLU A 38 -3.77 5.18 -0.27
N LEU A 39 -3.06 4.10 0.04
CA LEU A 39 -3.48 3.14 1.07
C LEU A 39 -3.46 3.78 2.47
N ILE A 40 -2.39 4.49 2.83
CA ILE A 40 -2.26 5.19 4.13
C ILE A 40 -3.40 6.20 4.31
N CYS A 41 -3.63 7.07 3.33
CA CYS A 41 -4.69 8.08 3.38
C CYS A 41 -6.10 7.47 3.40
N SER A 42 -6.25 6.25 2.88
CA SER A 42 -7.53 5.51 2.94
C SER A 42 -7.82 4.84 4.28
N GLY A 43 -6.87 4.87 5.22
CA GLY A 43 -7.02 4.30 6.55
C GLY A 43 -6.81 2.79 6.62
N ILE A 44 -6.15 2.19 5.62
CA ILE A 44 -5.65 0.81 5.71
C ILE A 44 -4.64 0.75 6.84
N GLN A 45 -4.71 -0.27 7.72
CA GLN A 45 -3.89 -0.33 8.94
C GLN A 45 -2.85 -1.45 8.89
N GLU A 46 -2.97 -2.36 7.94
CA GLU A 46 -2.03 -3.45 7.76
C GLU A 46 -0.69 -2.92 7.19
N PRO A 47 0.44 -3.51 7.59
CA PRO A 47 1.76 -3.13 7.10
C PRO A 47 1.85 -3.02 5.58
N ILE A 48 2.50 -1.96 5.10
CA ILE A 48 2.69 -1.69 3.67
C ILE A 48 4.18 -1.78 3.32
N LEU A 49 4.53 -2.75 2.48
CA LEU A 49 5.87 -2.88 1.95
C LEU A 49 5.97 -2.20 0.57
N HIS A 50 6.71 -1.10 0.50
CA HIS A 50 7.09 -0.49 -0.78
C HIS A 50 8.29 -1.23 -1.39
N LEU A 51 8.08 -1.90 -2.53
CA LEU A 51 9.08 -2.69 -3.24
C LEU A 51 9.96 -1.86 -4.19
N GLY A 52 9.53 -0.64 -4.50
CA GLY A 52 10.15 0.24 -5.46
C GLY A 52 11.35 1.01 -4.92
N ARG A 53 11.99 1.77 -5.80
CA ARG A 53 13.08 2.65 -5.41
C ARG A 53 12.55 3.83 -4.60
N ILE A 54 13.11 4.04 -3.42
CA ILE A 54 12.79 5.22 -2.60
C ILE A 54 13.57 6.43 -3.11
N HIS A 55 12.87 7.55 -3.28
CA HIS A 55 13.47 8.84 -3.59
C HIS A 55 13.50 9.72 -2.34
N LYS A 56 14.57 10.51 -2.18
CA LYS A 56 14.78 11.35 -0.99
C LYS A 56 13.62 12.30 -0.68
N HIS A 57 12.91 12.80 -1.71
CA HIS A 57 11.76 13.69 -1.53
C HIS A 57 10.53 13.01 -0.90
N ASN A 58 10.47 11.67 -0.90
CA ASN A 58 9.36 10.90 -0.33
C ASN A 58 9.66 10.35 1.07
N LEU A 59 10.80 10.69 1.68
CA LEU A 59 11.20 10.08 2.95
C LEU A 59 10.17 10.31 4.07
N GLU A 60 9.52 11.48 4.10
CA GLU A 60 8.49 11.79 5.10
C GLU A 60 7.31 10.83 5.08
N LEU A 61 6.97 10.25 3.93
CA LEU A 61 5.88 9.27 3.83
C LEU A 61 6.13 8.04 4.71
N TYR A 62 7.39 7.63 4.85
CA TYR A 62 7.80 6.44 5.63
C TYR A 62 7.95 6.75 7.12
N ASN A 63 7.71 8.00 7.54
CA ASN A 63 7.58 8.37 8.95
C ASN A 63 6.12 8.22 9.44
N SER A 64 5.21 7.75 8.60
CA SER A 64 3.77 7.60 8.91
C SER A 64 3.47 6.57 10.01
N GLY A 65 4.43 5.71 10.36
CA GLY A 65 4.22 4.60 11.30
C GLY A 65 3.63 3.34 10.65
N GLN A 66 3.53 3.34 9.31
CA GLN A 66 3.25 2.16 8.48
C GLN A 66 4.50 1.58 7.81
#